data_AF-A0A2W7AYM9-F1
#
_entry.id   AF-A0A2W7AYM9-F1
#
_cell.length_a   1.000
_cell.length_b   1.000
_cell.length_c   1.000
_cell.angle_alpha   90.00
_cell.angle_beta   90.00
_cell.angle_gamma   90.00
#
_symmetry.space_group_name_H-M   'P 1'
#
loop_
_entity.id
_entity.type
_entity.pdbx_description
1 polymer ?
#
loop_
_entity_poly.entity_id
_entity_poly.type
_entity_poly.pdbx_seq_one_letter_code
_entity_poly.pdbx_strand_id
1 'polypeptide(L)'
;MKIFFAPIQFYTHSKKVIETINWIIEEDQIDIVQMHFFENLNLVASIPLSIKKIFVCHESRFARIQTHIETKKIGSSFTDYVLDFNKIIELSFLKMFDAIISFTEYDKLEINEAIGEEKNKPKLATIPFAILDQEFSQLDINHISPIEKLVFIGGDEHYPNQDAIEWFIDEVAEEIRLRYGLRLCVVGNWSKKLFQNFKIIPVMSTLQVMLMICPRFLGIALA
;
A
#
# COMPACT_ATOMS: atom_id res chain seq x y z
N MET A 1 -0.05 -7.73 -23.91
CA MET A 1 -0.11 -7.20 -22.54
C MET A 1 0.63 -5.86 -22.52
N LYS A 2 -0.06 -4.73 -22.41
CA LYS A 2 0.56 -3.39 -22.35
C LYS A 2 0.79 -3.06 -20.87
N ILE A 3 1.99 -3.32 -20.36
CA ILE A 3 2.36 -2.84 -19.02
C ILE A 3 2.75 -1.38 -19.19
N PHE A 4 1.94 -0.49 -18.62
CA PHE A 4 2.31 0.91 -18.41
C PHE A 4 3.45 0.92 -17.38
N PHE A 5 4.70 0.89 -17.85
CA PHE A 5 5.71 1.73 -17.21
C PHE A 5 5.33 3.16 -17.57
N ALA A 6 4.28 3.71 -16.93
CA ALA A 6 4.26 5.16 -16.80
C ALA A 6 5.52 5.45 -15.99
N PRO A 7 6.56 6.12 -16.53
CA PRO A 7 7.59 6.65 -15.68
C PRO A 7 6.85 7.46 -14.62
N ILE A 8 6.93 7.03 -13.37
CA ILE A 8 6.33 7.75 -12.25
C ILE A 8 7.10 9.06 -12.23
N GLN A 9 6.46 10.09 -12.78
CA GLN A 9 7.03 11.42 -12.79
C GLN A 9 7.02 11.88 -11.34
N PHE A 10 8.21 12.17 -10.80
CA PHE A 10 8.30 12.99 -9.61
C PHE A 10 7.69 14.34 -9.96
N TYR A 11 6.42 14.53 -9.62
CA TYR A 11 5.76 15.80 -9.83
C TYR A 11 6.24 16.76 -8.76
N THR A 12 6.63 17.95 -9.19
CA THR A 12 6.86 19.04 -8.26
C THR A 12 5.52 19.52 -7.73
N HIS A 13 5.46 19.81 -6.44
CA HIS A 13 4.30 20.46 -5.88
C HIS A 13 4.25 21.92 -6.34
N SER A 14 3.04 22.47 -6.41
CA SER A 14 2.85 23.87 -6.80
C SER A 14 3.51 24.82 -5.80
N LYS A 15 3.97 25.98 -6.28
CA LYS A 15 4.51 27.06 -5.44
C LYS A 15 3.60 27.37 -4.25
N LYS A 16 2.29 27.49 -4.50
CA LYS A 16 1.29 27.77 -3.47
C LYS A 16 1.29 26.74 -2.34
N VAL A 17 1.39 25.44 -2.68
CA VAL A 17 1.44 24.37 -1.67
C VAL A 17 2.70 24.50 -0.81
N ILE A 18 3.86 24.70 -1.44
CA ILE A 18 5.14 24.83 -0.74
C ILE A 18 5.16 26.05 0.19
N GLU A 19 4.70 27.20 -0.28
CA GLU A 19 4.65 28.43 0.52
C GLU A 19 3.66 28.30 1.69
N THR A 20 2.52 27.63 1.46
CA THR A 20 1.53 27.40 2.52
C THR A 20 2.09 26.49 3.62
N ILE A 21 2.77 25.41 3.26
CA ILE A 21 3.38 24.49 4.24
C ILE A 21 4.44 25.23 5.08
N ASN A 22 5.31 26.01 4.45
CA ASN A 22 6.34 26.76 5.17
C ASN A 22 5.74 27.84 6.07
N TRP A 23 4.71 28.55 5.60
CA TRP A 23 3.99 29.51 6.43
C TRP A 23 3.36 28.85 7.67
N ILE A 24 2.72 27.68 7.54
CA ILE A 24 2.18 26.93 8.69
C ILE A 24 3.30 26.53 9.66
N ILE A 25 4.44 26.05 9.14
CA ILE A 25 5.59 25.67 9.97
C ILE A 25 6.07 26.85 10.82
N GLU A 26 6.19 28.03 10.20
CA GLU A 26 6.65 29.24 10.87
C GLU A 26 5.61 29.81 11.84
N GLU A 27 4.35 29.93 11.42
CA GLU A 27 3.28 30.52 12.24
C GLU A 27 2.95 29.66 13.46
N ASP A 28 2.79 28.35 13.25
CA ASP A 28 2.39 27.42 14.31
C ASP A 28 3.60 26.88 15.10
N GLN A 29 4.83 27.32 14.77
CA GLN A 29 6.07 26.89 15.42
C GLN A 29 6.23 25.36 15.42
N ILE A 30 6.00 24.72 14.26
CA ILE A 30 6.03 23.26 14.12
C ILE A 30 7.45 22.73 14.25
N ASP A 31 7.70 21.82 15.20
CA ASP A 31 9.01 21.19 15.41
C ASP A 31 9.27 19.95 14.52
N ILE A 32 8.21 19.24 14.15
CA ILE A 32 8.26 17.96 13.43
C ILE A 32 7.25 17.95 12.28
N VAL A 33 7.70 17.60 11.08
CA VAL A 33 6.85 17.34 9.92
C VAL A 33 6.93 15.87 9.57
N GLN A 34 5.76 15.21 9.58
CA GLN A 34 5.61 13.82 9.15
C GLN A 34 4.95 13.77 7.77
N MET A 35 5.62 13.13 6.82
CA MET A 35 5.15 12.96 5.44
C MET A 35 4.70 11.54 5.21
N HIS A 36 3.59 11.39 4.50
CA HIS A 36 2.98 10.12 4.12
C HIS A 36 2.90 10.03 2.61
N PHE A 37 2.94 8.79 2.10
CA PHE A 37 2.87 8.45 0.69
C PHE A 37 4.06 8.92 -0.15
N PHE A 38 4.41 8.12 -1.16
CA PHE A 38 5.56 8.34 -2.02
C PHE A 38 5.45 9.65 -2.82
N GLU A 39 4.24 10.05 -3.16
CA GLU A 39 3.92 11.24 -3.95
C GLU A 39 4.35 12.53 -3.23
N ASN A 40 4.52 12.49 -1.91
CA ASN A 40 4.95 13.62 -1.09
C ASN A 40 6.43 13.52 -0.68
N LEU A 41 7.16 12.49 -1.12
CA LEU A 41 8.54 12.22 -0.69
C LEU A 41 9.48 13.41 -0.97
N ASN A 42 9.28 14.10 -2.11
CA ASN A 42 10.09 15.24 -2.51
C ASN A 42 9.81 16.53 -1.72
N LEU A 43 8.74 16.60 -0.92
CA LEU A 43 8.46 17.77 -0.07
C LEU A 43 9.57 18.00 0.96
N VAL A 44 10.33 16.97 1.32
CA VAL A 44 11.46 17.05 2.26
C VAL A 44 12.47 18.12 1.86
N ALA A 45 12.62 18.36 0.55
CA ALA A 45 13.52 19.37 -0.01
C ALA A 45 13.06 20.81 0.26
N SER A 46 11.78 21.02 0.58
CA SER A 46 11.23 22.34 0.92
C SER A 46 11.15 22.62 2.41
N ILE A 47 11.32 21.60 3.27
CA ILE A 47 11.18 21.78 4.72
C ILE A 47 12.46 22.39 5.30
N PRO A 48 12.36 23.42 6.17
CA PRO A 48 13.53 24.05 6.77
C PRO A 48 14.44 23.06 7.50
N LEU A 49 15.74 23.34 7.53
CA LEU A 49 16.74 22.44 8.15
C LEU A 49 16.59 22.32 9.67
N SER A 50 15.99 23.31 10.33
CA SER A 50 15.73 23.30 11.77
C SER A 50 14.64 22.30 12.17
N ILE A 51 13.74 21.94 11.25
CA ILE A 51 12.58 21.09 11.51
C ILE A 51 12.94 19.62 11.34
N LYS A 52 12.47 18.79 12.27
CA LYS A 52 12.64 17.34 12.20
C LYS A 52 11.68 16.72 11.18
N LYS A 53 12.22 15.87 10.31
CA LYS A 53 11.49 15.31 9.18
C LYS A 53 11.36 13.80 9.34
N ILE A 54 10.12 13.32 9.31
CA ILE A 54 9.81 11.89 9.39
C ILE A 54 9.07 11.48 8.13
N PHE A 55 9.47 10.38 7.51
CA PHE A 55 8.75 9.79 6.38
C PHE A 55 8.08 8.47 6.81
N VAL A 56 6.79 8.30 6.50
CA VAL A 56 6.09 7.03 6.62
C VAL A 56 6.11 6.35 5.26
N CYS A 57 6.93 5.32 5.14
CA CYS A 57 7.10 4.52 3.94
C CYS A 57 6.10 3.36 3.96
N HIS A 58 5.08 3.46 3.11
CA HIS A 58 4.05 2.41 2.95
C HIS A 58 4.56 1.23 2.12
N GLU A 59 5.45 1.49 1.17
CA GLU A 59 6.14 0.50 0.34
C GLU A 59 7.42 1.13 -0.24
N SER A 60 8.48 0.34 -0.36
CA SER A 60 9.67 0.73 -1.12
C SER A 60 9.37 0.61 -2.62
N ARG A 61 9.45 1.73 -3.37
CA ARG A 61 9.10 1.71 -4.80
C ARG A 61 10.15 0.96 -5.60
N PHE A 62 11.44 1.17 -5.32
CA PHE A 62 12.51 0.42 -6.00
C PHE A 62 12.38 -1.09 -5.76
N ALA A 63 12.03 -1.52 -4.53
CA ALA A 63 11.88 -2.94 -4.22
C ALA A 63 10.70 -3.54 -4.99
N ARG A 64 9.56 -2.84 -5.03
CA ARG A 64 8.39 -3.25 -5.81
C ARG A 64 8.71 -3.39 -7.31
N ILE A 65 9.48 -2.45 -7.87
CA ILE A 65 9.92 -2.52 -9.27
C ILE A 65 10.81 -3.74 -9.48
N GLN A 66 11.78 -3.97 -8.59
CA GLN A 66 12.69 -5.10 -8.66
C GLN A 66 11.94 -6.44 -8.61
N THR A 67 11.06 -6.64 -7.63
CA THR A 67 10.24 -7.85 -7.51
C THR A 67 9.37 -8.07 -8.76
N HIS A 68 8.84 -7.01 -9.36
CA HIS A 68 8.06 -7.12 -10.60
C HIS A 68 8.91 -7.60 -11.78
N ILE A 69 10.11 -7.04 -11.97
CA ILE A 69 11.04 -7.44 -13.02
C ILE A 69 11.40 -8.92 -12.89
N GLU A 70 11.73 -9.35 -11.68
CA GLU A 70 12.11 -10.73 -11.36
C GLU A 70 10.94 -11.70 -11.56
N THR A 71 9.77 -11.38 -11.01
CA THR A 71 8.57 -12.22 -11.07
C THR A 71 8.07 -12.42 -12.50
N LYS A 72 8.02 -11.35 -13.29
CA LYS A 72 7.57 -11.43 -14.69
C LYS A 72 8.69 -11.86 -15.64
N LYS A 73 9.92 -12.03 -15.15
CA LYS A 73 11.11 -12.41 -15.93
C LYS A 73 11.34 -11.50 -17.14
N ILE A 74 11.18 -10.19 -16.95
CA ILE A 74 11.24 -9.16 -18.01
C ILE A 74 12.56 -8.37 -18.00
N GLY A 75 13.61 -8.91 -17.37
CA GLY A 75 14.92 -8.26 -17.27
C GLY A 75 15.48 -7.82 -18.63
N SER A 76 15.93 -6.57 -18.69
CA SER A 76 16.48 -5.91 -19.87
C SER A 76 17.23 -4.64 -19.44
N SER A 77 18.11 -4.12 -20.30
CA SER A 77 18.78 -2.84 -20.03
C SER A 77 17.81 -1.67 -19.79
N PHE A 78 16.61 -1.71 -20.39
CA PHE A 78 15.57 -0.72 -20.15
C PHE A 78 14.95 -0.84 -18.75
N THR A 79 14.64 -2.06 -18.30
CA THR A 79 14.08 -2.27 -16.96
C THR A 79 15.11 -1.98 -15.86
N ASP A 80 16.39 -2.26 -16.12
CA ASP A 80 17.49 -1.90 -15.23
C ASP A 80 17.61 -0.38 -15.09
N TYR A 81 17.56 0.34 -16.22
CA TYR A 81 17.51 1.81 -16.22
C TYR A 81 16.32 2.35 -15.41
N VAL A 82 15.12 1.78 -15.57
CA VAL A 82 13.93 2.21 -14.81
C VAL A 82 14.11 1.95 -13.31
N LEU A 83 14.61 0.77 -12.92
CA LEU A 83 14.89 0.42 -11.54
C LEU A 83 15.91 1.39 -10.92
N ASP A 84 17.06 1.55 -11.57
CA ASP A 84 18.15 2.38 -11.07
C ASP A 84 17.74 3.86 -10.99
N PHE A 85 17.03 4.38 -11.99
CA PHE A 85 16.53 5.76 -11.97
C PHE A 85 15.61 6.02 -10.78
N ASN A 86 14.62 5.14 -10.54
CA ASN A 86 13.70 5.31 -9.41
C ASN A 86 14.42 5.13 -8.08
N LYS A 87 15.30 4.12 -7.98
CA LYS A 87 16.09 3.85 -6.78
C LYS A 87 16.98 5.03 -6.40
N ILE A 88 17.68 5.64 -7.35
CA ILE A 88 18.54 6.80 -7.11
C ILE A 88 17.73 7.97 -6.54
N ILE A 89 16.60 8.31 -7.16
CA ILE A 89 15.80 9.47 -6.73
C ILE A 89 15.14 9.21 -5.37
N GLU A 90 14.51 8.04 -5.20
CA GLU A 90 13.89 7.64 -3.93
C GLU A 90 14.90 7.71 -2.78
N LEU A 91 16.07 7.06 -2.93
CA LEU A 91 17.11 7.07 -1.90
C LEU A 91 17.67 8.47 -1.65
N SER A 92 17.77 9.33 -2.68
CA SER A 92 18.23 10.71 -2.52
C SER A 92 17.34 11.51 -1.58
N PHE A 93 16.01 11.36 -1.69
CA PHE A 93 15.08 12.02 -0.79
C PHE A 93 14.99 11.35 0.57
N LEU A 94 14.97 10.01 0.64
CA LEU A 94 14.92 9.27 1.91
C LEU A 94 16.09 9.66 2.84
N LYS A 95 17.28 9.89 2.28
CA LYS A 95 18.47 10.35 3.02
C LYS A 95 18.34 11.76 3.62
N MET A 96 17.36 12.55 3.20
CA MET A 96 17.13 13.91 3.72
C MET A 96 16.25 13.92 4.98
N PHE A 97 15.66 12.79 5.36
CA PHE A 97 14.84 12.67 6.56
C PHE A 97 15.69 12.36 7.80
N ASP A 98 15.19 12.75 8.98
CA ASP A 98 15.79 12.36 10.25
C ASP A 98 15.40 10.92 10.63
N ALA A 99 14.19 10.49 10.25
CA ALA A 99 13.70 9.15 10.48
C ALA A 99 12.75 8.68 9.37
N ILE A 100 12.73 7.36 9.15
CA ILE A 100 11.79 6.67 8.27
C ILE A 100 11.09 5.58 9.09
N ILE A 101 9.78 5.52 8.96
CA ILE A 101 8.92 4.51 9.55
C ILE A 101 8.43 3.61 8.43
N SER A 102 8.62 2.30 8.55
CA SER A 102 7.98 1.30 7.69
C SER A 102 6.90 0.54 8.47
N PHE A 103 6.00 -0.14 7.75
CA PHE A 103 4.99 -0.99 8.39
C PHE A 103 5.47 -2.41 8.66
N THR A 104 6.51 -2.87 7.95
CA THR A 104 7.09 -4.20 8.16
C THR A 104 8.59 -4.14 8.39
N GLU A 105 9.11 -5.15 9.09
CA GLU A 105 10.56 -5.35 9.27
C GLU A 105 11.25 -5.60 7.92
N TYR A 106 10.54 -6.21 6.98
CA TYR A 106 11.02 -6.49 5.63
C TYR A 106 11.32 -5.19 4.88
N ASP A 107 10.36 -4.28 4.80
CA ASP A 107 10.54 -2.98 4.15
C ASP A 107 11.67 -2.17 4.81
N LYS A 108 11.76 -2.24 6.15
CA LYS A 108 12.84 -1.58 6.91
C LYS A 108 14.21 -2.09 6.48
N LEU A 109 14.35 -3.41 6.35
CA LEU A 109 15.59 -4.07 5.97
C LEU A 109 15.98 -3.69 4.53
N GLU A 110 15.04 -3.76 3.58
CA GLU A 110 15.29 -3.37 2.19
C GLU A 110 15.77 -1.92 2.07
N ILE A 111 15.12 -0.99 2.78
CA ILE A 111 15.53 0.42 2.81
C ILE A 111 16.93 0.57 3.44
N ASN A 112 17.19 -0.12 4.56
CA ASN A 112 18.48 -0.05 5.24
C ASN A 112 19.63 -0.55 4.34
N GLU A 113 19.43 -1.69 3.68
CA GLU A 113 20.41 -2.27 2.75
C GLU A 113 20.65 -1.36 1.54
N ALA A 114 19.58 -0.76 1.00
CA ALA A 114 19.69 0.15 -0.15
C ALA A 114 20.37 1.48 0.20
N ILE A 115 20.18 2.02 1.41
CA ILE A 115 20.89 3.21 1.89
C ILE A 115 22.36 2.88 2.19
N GLY A 116 22.63 1.70 2.74
CA GLY A 116 23.97 1.27 3.14
C GLY A 116 24.47 1.91 4.44
N GLU A 117 25.77 1.78 4.69
CA GLU A 117 26.43 2.32 5.89
C GLU A 117 26.92 3.75 5.66
N GLU A 118 25.98 4.71 5.75
CA GLU A 118 26.28 6.14 5.71
C GLU A 118 26.24 6.77 7.11
N LYS A 119 27.20 7.67 7.38
CA LYS A 119 27.34 8.34 8.70
C LYS A 119 26.09 9.13 9.11
N ASN A 120 25.36 9.68 8.14
CA ASN A 120 24.19 10.53 8.36
C ASN A 120 22.90 9.87 7.86
N LYS A 121 22.81 8.53 7.88
CA LYS A 121 21.59 7.84 7.45
C LYS A 121 20.41 8.13 8.39
N PRO A 122 19.17 8.18 7.86
CA PRO A 122 17.97 8.32 8.68
C PRO A 122 17.85 7.18 9.69
N LYS A 123 17.24 7.46 10.85
CA LYS A 123 16.84 6.40 11.78
C LYS A 123 15.70 5.60 11.18
N LEU A 124 15.76 4.28 11.28
CA LEU A 124 14.73 3.40 10.74
C LEU A 124 13.94 2.74 11.86
N ALA A 125 12.62 2.76 11.78
CA ALA A 125 11.72 2.11 12.72
C ALA A 125 10.62 1.35 11.99
N THR A 126 10.14 0.28 12.59
CA THR A 126 8.97 -0.46 12.12
C THR A 126 7.81 -0.17 13.06
N ILE A 127 6.73 0.37 12.53
CA ILE A 127 5.49 0.61 13.27
C ILE A 127 4.35 0.04 12.43
N PRO A 128 3.83 -1.16 12.75
CA PRO A 128 2.74 -1.76 11.99
C PRO A 128 1.50 -0.87 11.93
N PHE A 129 0.76 -0.95 10.83
CA PHE A 129 -0.53 -0.27 10.72
C PHE A 129 -1.52 -0.88 11.72
N ALA A 130 -2.02 -0.07 12.65
CA ALA A 130 -2.85 -0.55 13.74
C ALA A 130 -4.30 -0.80 13.30
N ILE A 131 -4.89 -1.87 13.81
CA ILE A 131 -6.35 -2.06 13.86
C ILE A 131 -6.71 -2.15 15.34
N LEU A 132 -7.74 -1.42 15.75
CA LEU A 132 -8.15 -1.39 17.16
C LEU A 132 -8.93 -2.66 17.51
N ASP A 133 -8.60 -3.29 18.64
CA ASP A 133 -9.28 -4.52 19.10
C ASP A 133 -10.80 -4.37 19.20
N GLN A 134 -11.27 -3.15 19.52
CA GLN A 134 -12.70 -2.83 19.63
C GLN A 134 -13.47 -2.93 18.30
N GLU A 135 -12.78 -2.93 17.16
CA GLU A 135 -13.38 -3.11 15.83
C GLU A 135 -13.66 -4.61 15.56
N PHE A 136 -13.11 -5.51 16.36
CA PHE A 136 -13.35 -6.94 16.27
C PHE A 136 -14.42 -7.38 17.26
N SER A 137 -15.37 -8.18 16.76
CA SER A 137 -16.27 -8.92 17.64
C SER A 137 -15.54 -10.13 18.23
N GLN A 138 -15.77 -10.42 19.50
CA GLN A 138 -15.28 -11.66 20.10
C GLN A 138 -15.89 -12.86 19.36
N LEU A 139 -15.03 -13.74 18.84
CA LEU A 139 -15.47 -14.99 18.23
C LEU A 139 -15.85 -15.98 19.32
N ASP A 140 -17.08 -16.52 19.26
CA ASP A 140 -17.44 -17.68 20.06
C ASP A 140 -16.84 -18.94 19.43
N ILE A 141 -15.64 -19.28 19.90
CA ILE A 141 -14.88 -20.45 19.46
C ILE A 141 -15.63 -21.79 19.65
N ASN A 142 -16.66 -21.83 20.51
CA ASN A 142 -17.46 -23.04 20.72
C ASN A 142 -18.55 -23.23 19.65
N HIS A 143 -18.83 -22.20 18.84
CA HIS A 143 -19.85 -22.21 17.81
C HIS A 143 -19.29 -21.86 16.42
N ILE A 144 -18.09 -22.36 16.10
CA ILE A 144 -17.51 -22.20 14.76
C ILE A 144 -18.19 -23.19 13.80
N SER A 145 -18.99 -22.66 12.88
CA SER A 145 -19.51 -23.42 11.75
C SER A 145 -18.38 -23.98 10.87
N PRO A 146 -18.57 -25.11 10.17
CA PRO A 146 -17.61 -25.61 9.19
C PRO A 146 -17.18 -24.52 8.21
N ILE A 147 -15.89 -24.50 7.85
CA ILE A 147 -15.37 -23.55 6.86
C ILE A 147 -15.84 -23.99 5.48
N GLU A 148 -16.71 -23.20 4.85
CA GLU A 148 -17.30 -23.52 3.54
C GLU A 148 -16.79 -22.62 2.40
N LYS A 149 -16.07 -21.55 2.76
CA LYS A 149 -15.67 -20.51 1.81
C LYS A 149 -14.35 -19.85 2.18
N LEU A 150 -13.69 -19.35 1.15
CA LEU A 150 -12.62 -18.37 1.22
C LEU A 150 -13.23 -16.99 0.94
N VAL A 151 -12.82 -15.97 1.69
CA VAL A 151 -13.30 -14.60 1.49
C VAL A 151 -12.13 -13.72 1.10
N PHE A 152 -12.26 -13.04 -0.04
CA PHE A 152 -11.38 -11.96 -0.45
C PHE A 152 -12.11 -10.63 -0.27
N ILE A 153 -11.43 -9.63 0.31
CA ILE A 153 -11.98 -8.29 0.55
C ILE A 153 -11.09 -7.28 -0.19
N GLY A 154 -11.66 -6.57 -1.15
CA GLY A 154 -10.99 -5.56 -1.98
C GLY A 154 -11.80 -5.25 -3.24
N GLY A 155 -11.56 -4.11 -3.90
CA GLY A 155 -12.23 -3.72 -5.15
C GLY A 155 -11.31 -3.67 -6.38
N ASP A 156 -11.87 -3.64 -7.58
CA ASP A 156 -11.12 -3.65 -8.85
C ASP A 156 -10.61 -2.28 -9.29
N GLU A 157 -10.94 -1.21 -8.57
CA GLU A 157 -10.27 0.09 -8.70
C GLU A 157 -8.78 0.02 -8.38
N HIS A 158 -8.37 -0.98 -7.58
CA HIS A 158 -6.98 -1.27 -7.26
C HIS A 158 -6.52 -2.49 -8.05
N TYR A 159 -5.75 -2.26 -9.13
CA TYR A 159 -5.24 -3.32 -10.01
C TYR A 159 -4.65 -4.55 -9.29
N PRO A 160 -3.89 -4.43 -8.18
CA PRO A 160 -3.39 -5.61 -7.46
C PRO A 160 -4.48 -6.59 -7.00
N ASN A 161 -5.67 -6.09 -6.66
CA ASN A 161 -6.80 -6.96 -6.29
C ASN A 161 -7.28 -7.76 -7.50
N GLN A 162 -7.38 -7.10 -8.66
CA GLN A 162 -7.78 -7.75 -9.91
C GLN A 162 -6.76 -8.83 -10.30
N ASP A 163 -5.47 -8.49 -10.34
CA ASP A 163 -4.37 -9.40 -10.69
C ASP A 163 -4.36 -10.63 -9.75
N ALA A 164 -4.57 -10.41 -8.44
CA ALA A 164 -4.61 -11.48 -7.46
C ALA A 164 -5.81 -12.42 -7.63
N ILE A 165 -7.02 -11.88 -7.89
CA ILE A 165 -8.22 -12.68 -8.11
C ILE A 165 -8.13 -13.47 -9.42
N GLU A 166 -7.68 -12.85 -10.51
CA GLU A 166 -7.47 -13.52 -11.79
C GLU A 166 -6.48 -14.68 -11.64
N TRP A 167 -5.31 -14.42 -11.05
CA TRP A 167 -4.30 -15.45 -10.79
C TRP A 167 -4.83 -16.58 -9.90
N PHE A 168 -5.52 -16.26 -8.81
CA PHE A 168 -6.04 -17.28 -7.90
C PHE A 168 -7.06 -18.19 -8.60
N ILE A 169 -7.92 -17.61 -9.43
CA ILE A 169 -8.93 -18.37 -10.16
C ILE A 169 -8.27 -19.28 -11.19
N ASP A 170 -7.33 -18.74 -11.97
CA ASP A 170 -6.68 -19.47 -13.06
C ASP A 170 -5.76 -20.59 -12.56
N GLU A 171 -5.10 -20.39 -11.42
CA GLU A 171 -4.03 -21.29 -10.96
C GLU A 171 -4.43 -22.20 -9.79
N VAL A 172 -5.37 -21.78 -8.92
CA VAL A 172 -5.57 -22.42 -7.60
C VAL A 172 -7.02 -22.81 -7.31
N ALA A 173 -8.00 -22.03 -7.77
CA ALA A 173 -9.39 -22.15 -7.32
C ALA A 173 -10.04 -23.51 -7.63
N GLU A 174 -9.73 -24.09 -8.79
CA GLU A 174 -10.27 -25.40 -9.21
C GLU A 174 -9.83 -26.51 -8.25
N GLU A 175 -8.53 -26.59 -7.93
CA GLU A 175 -8.00 -27.60 -7.02
C GLU A 175 -8.60 -27.45 -5.62
N ILE A 176 -8.65 -26.22 -5.10
CA ILE A 176 -9.21 -25.94 -3.78
C ILE A 176 -10.69 -26.35 -3.71
N ARG A 177 -11.46 -26.04 -4.76
CA ARG A 177 -12.88 -26.41 -4.84
C ARG A 177 -13.07 -27.92 -4.89
N LEU A 178 -12.29 -28.63 -5.72
CA LEU A 178 -12.43 -30.08 -5.89
C LEU A 178 -11.97 -30.86 -4.66
N ARG A 179 -10.89 -30.41 -4.01
CA ARG A 179 -10.27 -31.11 -2.88
C ARG A 179 -10.93 -30.81 -1.55
N TYR A 180 -11.33 -29.56 -1.32
CA TYR A 180 -11.83 -29.09 -0.03
C TYR A 180 -13.28 -28.61 -0.06
N GLY A 181 -13.92 -28.54 -1.24
CA GLY A 181 -15.28 -28.04 -1.37
C GLY A 181 -15.44 -26.53 -1.11
N LEU A 182 -14.33 -25.79 -0.94
CA LEU A 182 -14.35 -24.38 -0.58
C LEU A 182 -14.70 -23.51 -1.79
N ARG A 183 -15.58 -22.53 -1.58
CA ARG A 183 -15.95 -21.53 -2.60
C ARG A 183 -15.23 -20.20 -2.35
N LEU A 184 -14.78 -19.52 -3.40
CA LEU A 184 -14.30 -18.15 -3.28
C LEU A 184 -15.47 -17.16 -3.26
N CYS A 185 -15.50 -16.29 -2.25
CA CYS A 185 -16.39 -15.14 -2.15
C CYS A 185 -15.56 -13.86 -2.23
N VAL A 186 -15.87 -13.00 -3.20
CA VAL A 186 -15.18 -11.72 -3.40
C VAL A 186 -16.11 -10.60 -2.95
N VAL A 187 -15.60 -9.75 -2.06
CA VAL A 187 -16.31 -8.64 -1.41
C VAL A 187 -15.63 -7.34 -1.81
N GLY A 188 -16.38 -6.40 -2.38
CA GLY A 188 -15.89 -5.07 -2.71
C GLY A 188 -16.62 -4.45 -3.88
N ASN A 189 -16.12 -3.31 -4.37
CA ASN A 189 -16.61 -2.71 -5.60
C ASN A 189 -15.86 -3.33 -6.80
N TRP A 190 -16.60 -3.90 -7.74
CA TRP A 190 -16.00 -4.57 -8.90
C TRP A 190 -16.81 -4.25 -10.15
N SER A 191 -16.14 -4.01 -11.26
CA SER A 191 -16.78 -3.80 -12.55
C SER A 191 -17.47 -5.09 -13.04
N LYS A 192 -18.62 -4.92 -13.69
CA LYS A 192 -19.48 -6.02 -14.18
C LYS A 192 -18.77 -6.99 -15.14
N LYS A 193 -17.65 -6.58 -15.73
CA LYS A 193 -16.92 -7.34 -16.75
C LYS A 193 -16.22 -8.58 -16.19
N LEU A 194 -15.73 -8.54 -14.94
CA LEU A 194 -15.10 -9.69 -14.31
C LEU A 194 -16.12 -10.79 -13.96
N PHE A 195 -17.31 -10.39 -13.50
CA PHE A 195 -18.38 -11.31 -13.06
C PHE A 195 -19.02 -12.12 -14.19
N GLN A 196 -18.81 -11.74 -15.45
CA GLN A 196 -19.31 -12.52 -16.60
C GLN A 196 -18.46 -13.77 -16.85
N ASN A 197 -17.19 -13.75 -16.45
CA ASN A 197 -16.27 -14.87 -16.64
C ASN A 197 -16.21 -15.82 -15.44
N PHE A 198 -16.66 -15.36 -14.25
CA PHE A 198 -16.50 -16.11 -13.02
C PHE A 198 -17.83 -16.21 -12.25
N LYS A 199 -18.19 -17.41 -11.76
CA LYS A 199 -19.35 -17.65 -10.88
C LYS A 199 -19.11 -17.07 -9.46
N ILE A 200 -18.76 -15.80 -9.38
CA ILE A 200 -18.60 -15.05 -8.14
C ILE A 200 -20.00 -14.59 -7.73
N ILE A 201 -20.42 -14.91 -6.51
CA ILE A 201 -21.66 -14.40 -5.94
C ILE A 201 -21.36 -12.98 -5.45
N PRO A 202 -21.88 -11.92 -6.08
CA PRO A 202 -21.65 -10.56 -5.63
C PRO A 202 -22.33 -10.39 -4.26
N VAL A 203 -21.54 -10.14 -3.21
CA VAL A 203 -22.11 -9.53 -2.01
C VAL A 203 -22.11 -8.03 -2.27
N MET A 204 -23.30 -7.55 -2.62
CA MET A 204 -23.62 -6.16 -2.92
C MET A 204 -22.92 -5.18 -1.96
N SER A 205 -22.37 -4.09 -2.54
CA SER A 205 -21.81 -2.87 -1.92
C SER A 205 -20.91 -3.03 -0.68
N THR A 206 -19.74 -2.40 -0.70
CA THR A 206 -18.83 -2.24 0.45
C THR A 206 -19.57 -1.84 1.74
N LEU A 207 -20.63 -1.03 1.63
CA LEU A 207 -21.48 -0.62 2.75
C LEU A 207 -22.25 -1.78 3.38
N GLN A 208 -22.84 -2.69 2.60
CA GLN A 208 -23.61 -3.83 3.14
C GLN A 208 -22.70 -4.89 3.77
N VAL A 209 -21.46 -5.02 3.31
CA VAL A 209 -20.50 -5.93 3.93
C VAL A 209 -19.91 -5.31 5.20
N MET A 210 -19.63 -4.00 5.22
CA MET A 210 -19.35 -3.28 6.47
C MET A 210 -20.50 -3.41 7.48
N LEU A 211 -21.77 -3.32 7.04
CA LEU A 211 -22.94 -3.51 7.91
C LEU A 211 -23.10 -4.96 8.41
N MET A 212 -22.68 -5.96 7.62
CA MET A 212 -22.71 -7.38 8.03
C MET A 212 -21.53 -7.77 8.95
N ILE A 213 -20.36 -7.13 8.79
CA ILE A 213 -19.17 -7.42 9.59
C ILE A 213 -19.12 -6.54 10.87
N CYS A 214 -19.61 -5.30 10.81
CA CYS A 214 -19.60 -4.36 11.92
C CYS A 214 -20.77 -3.33 11.81
N PRO A 215 -21.91 -3.56 12.47
CA PRO A 215 -23.09 -2.67 12.39
C PRO A 215 -22.87 -1.23 12.88
N ARG A 216 -21.73 -0.92 13.52
CA ARG A 216 -21.44 0.39 14.14
C ARG A 216 -20.91 1.46 13.18
N PHE A 217 -20.57 1.13 11.94
CA PHE A 217 -20.05 2.10 10.97
C PHE A 217 -21.07 3.15 10.49
N LEU A 218 -22.35 3.04 10.87
CA LEU A 218 -23.39 4.01 10.50
C LEU A 218 -23.13 5.43 11.03
N GLY A 219 -22.33 5.58 12.10
CA GLY A 219 -22.11 6.87 12.77
C GLY A 219 -20.97 7.71 12.21
N ILE A 220 -20.07 7.15 11.38
CA ILE A 220 -18.85 7.85 10.93
C ILE A 220 -18.96 8.29 9.45
N ALA A 221 -19.78 7.63 8.63
CA ALA A 221 -19.97 8.00 7.23
C ALA A 221 -20.97 9.15 6.99
N LEU A 222 -21.57 9.71 8.05
CA LEU A 222 -22.53 10.82 8.01
C LEU A 222 -22.12 12.02 8.88
N ALA A 223 -20.84 12.11 9.25
CA ALA A 223 -20.26 13.26 9.95
C ALA A 223 -19.18 13.93 9.09
#